data_AF-A0A1N6EBT6-F1
#
_entry.id   AF-A0A1N6EBT6-F1
#
_cell.length_a   1.000
_cell.length_b   1.000
_cell.length_c   1.000
_cell.angle_alpha   90.00
_cell.angle_beta   90.00
_cell.angle_gamma   90.00
#
_symmetry.space_group_name_H-M   'P 1'
#
loop_
_entity.id
_entity.type
_entity.pdbx_description
1 polymer ?
#
loop_
_entity_poly.entity_id
_entity_poly.type
_entity_poly.pdbx_seq_one_letter_code
_entity_poly.pdbx_strand_id
1 'polypeptide(L)'
;MTYFTDEQVAARELRDAAHHEAGHKMLHEYFGGAGDAVLRKNESGNPDERAWLGDFRPRMCPEAKRKATLANGIAVPELPGNWKILVGMAGLLAEEILNGETDDVSAMADNMFFRISFGEASDSDLAQIGVTDIDNCELSYEVIEEAVQLLLPRVGARPGGGRVSN
;
A
#
# COMPACT_ATOMS: atom_id res chain seq x y z
N MET A 1 -6.46 -30.62 7.12
CA MET A 1 -7.30 -29.43 6.93
C MET A 1 -7.39 -28.75 8.29
N THR A 2 -6.57 -27.74 8.50
CA THR A 2 -6.52 -26.96 9.75
C THR A 2 -7.54 -25.85 9.60
N TYR A 3 -8.62 -25.90 10.38
CA TYR A 3 -9.61 -24.82 10.41
C TYR A 3 -9.13 -23.77 11.40
N PHE A 4 -8.93 -22.54 10.93
CA PHE A 4 -8.67 -21.40 11.81
C PHE A 4 -9.95 -21.03 12.56
N THR A 5 -9.82 -20.58 13.80
CA THR A 5 -10.94 -20.01 14.53
C THR A 5 -11.25 -18.60 14.03
N ASP A 6 -12.49 -18.14 14.22
CA ASP A 6 -12.89 -16.77 13.88
C ASP A 6 -11.98 -15.71 14.53
N GLU A 7 -11.50 -15.99 15.75
CA GLU A 7 -10.55 -15.13 16.46
C GLU A 7 -9.17 -15.10 15.76
N GLN A 8 -8.68 -16.23 15.27
CA GLN A 8 -7.43 -16.30 14.51
C GLN A 8 -7.56 -15.59 13.16
N VAL A 9 -8.69 -15.74 12.48
CA VAL A 9 -9.00 -15.03 11.22
C VAL A 9 -9.05 -13.52 11.48
N ALA A 10 -9.82 -13.07 12.46
CA ALA A 10 -9.93 -11.65 12.79
C ALA A 10 -8.60 -11.02 13.23
N ALA A 11 -7.75 -11.78 13.95
CA ALA A 11 -6.42 -11.32 14.33
C ALA A 11 -5.47 -11.20 13.13
N ARG A 12 -5.60 -12.07 12.13
CA ARG A 12 -4.88 -11.95 10.85
C ARG A 12 -5.38 -10.72 10.08
N GLU A 13 -6.68 -10.59 9.89
CA GLU A 13 -7.27 -9.45 9.16
C GLU A 13 -6.93 -8.10 9.78
N LEU A 14 -6.86 -8.02 11.11
CA LEU A 14 -6.38 -6.81 11.80
C LEU A 14 -4.94 -6.46 11.41
N ARG A 15 -4.04 -7.46 11.36
CA ARG A 15 -2.64 -7.23 10.99
C ARG A 15 -2.51 -6.84 9.53
N ASP A 16 -3.24 -7.51 8.65
CA ASP A 16 -3.22 -7.27 7.21
C ASP A 16 -3.72 -5.84 6.94
N ALA A 17 -4.89 -5.46 7.48
CA ALA A 17 -5.41 -4.10 7.37
C ALA A 17 -4.47 -3.05 7.98
N ALA A 18 -3.83 -3.34 9.12
CA ALA A 18 -2.87 -2.41 9.72
C ALA A 18 -1.66 -2.13 8.81
N HIS A 19 -1.12 -3.16 8.16
CA HIS A 19 0.01 -3.00 7.24
C HIS A 19 -0.42 -2.32 5.94
N HIS A 20 -1.60 -2.66 5.43
CA HIS A 20 -2.19 -2.01 4.26
C HIS A 20 -2.25 -0.49 4.45
N GLU A 21 -2.92 -0.03 5.51
CA GLU A 21 -3.07 1.41 5.75
C GLU A 21 -1.73 2.10 6.08
N ALA A 22 -0.81 1.38 6.74
CA ALA A 22 0.53 1.88 6.98
C ALA A 22 1.33 2.08 5.68
N GLY A 23 1.13 1.21 4.68
CA GLY A 23 1.72 1.33 3.35
C GLY A 23 1.34 2.64 2.67
N HIS A 24 0.04 2.93 2.58
CA HIS A 24 -0.45 4.22 2.04
C HIS A 24 0.13 5.41 2.77
N LYS A 25 0.06 5.39 4.11
CA LYS A 25 0.58 6.48 4.94
C LYS A 25 2.06 6.73 4.69
N MET A 26 2.87 5.68 4.67
CA MET A 26 4.31 5.78 4.51
C MET A 26 4.69 6.46 3.19
N LEU A 27 4.12 6.03 2.06
CA LEU A 27 4.43 6.66 0.78
C LEU A 27 3.84 8.06 0.64
N HIS A 28 2.62 8.26 1.13
CA HIS A 28 1.97 9.57 1.07
C HIS A 28 2.79 10.62 1.84
N GLU A 29 3.31 10.27 3.01
CA GLU A 29 4.19 11.14 3.81
C GLU A 29 5.58 11.28 3.20
N TYR A 30 6.13 10.22 2.59
CA TYR A 30 7.38 10.28 1.84
C TYR A 30 7.32 11.29 0.69
N PHE A 31 6.20 11.35 -0.03
CA PHE A 31 5.95 12.35 -1.07
C PHE A 31 5.64 13.75 -0.51
N GLY A 32 5.71 13.93 0.80
CA GLY A 32 5.55 15.21 1.50
C GLY A 32 4.13 15.51 1.94
N GLY A 33 3.18 14.59 1.74
CA GLY A 33 1.82 14.67 2.27
C GLY A 33 1.76 14.44 3.78
N ALA A 34 0.54 14.29 4.29
CA ALA A 34 0.25 13.83 5.64
C ALA A 34 -1.12 13.15 5.69
N GLY A 35 -1.28 12.12 6.52
CA GLY A 35 -2.55 11.42 6.68
C GLY A 35 -2.58 10.50 7.91
N ASP A 36 -3.76 9.95 8.21
CA ASP A 36 -3.96 8.98 9.28
C ASP A 36 -4.39 7.64 8.70
N ALA A 37 -3.73 6.57 9.13
CA ALA A 37 -4.19 5.20 8.94
C ALA A 37 -5.15 4.88 10.09
N VAL A 38 -6.41 4.56 9.78
CA VAL A 38 -7.43 4.27 10.78
C VAL A 38 -7.93 2.85 10.60
N LEU A 39 -7.99 2.10 11.69
CA LEU A 39 -8.58 0.76 11.73
C LEU A 39 -9.83 0.79 12.58
N ARG A 40 -10.87 0.11 12.11
CA ARG A 40 -12.11 -0.08 12.87
C ARG A 40 -12.60 -1.50 12.72
N LYS A 41 -13.25 -2.00 13.77
CA LYS A 41 -13.92 -3.30 13.70
C LYS A 41 -15.14 -3.18 12.77
N ASN A 42 -15.38 -4.21 11.96
CA ASN A 42 -16.61 -4.32 11.21
C ASN A 42 -17.75 -4.74 12.15
N GLU A 43 -18.89 -4.05 12.03
CA GLU A 43 -20.07 -4.25 12.88
C GLU A 43 -21.22 -4.94 12.13
N SER A 44 -21.01 -5.33 10.86
CA SER A 44 -22.04 -5.99 10.05
C SER A 44 -22.52 -7.33 10.61
N GLY A 45 -21.64 -8.03 11.33
CA GLY A 45 -21.89 -9.39 11.83
C GLY A 45 -21.96 -10.45 10.73
N ASN A 46 -21.61 -10.09 9.49
CA ASN A 46 -21.56 -10.99 8.35
C ASN A 46 -20.21 -11.75 8.34
N PRO A 47 -20.20 -13.09 8.49
CA PRO A 47 -18.95 -13.86 8.50
C PRO A 47 -18.24 -13.89 7.14
N ASP A 48 -18.93 -13.55 6.05
CA ASP A 48 -18.35 -13.46 4.71
C ASP A 48 -17.63 -12.11 4.47
N GLU A 49 -17.74 -11.16 5.40
CA GLU A 49 -17.04 -9.88 5.36
C GLU A 49 -15.83 -9.87 6.30
N ARG A 50 -14.83 -9.05 5.97
CA ARG A 50 -13.67 -8.83 6.85
C ARG A 50 -14.12 -8.29 8.21
N ALA A 51 -13.56 -8.81 9.30
CA ALA A 51 -13.81 -8.38 10.67
C ALA A 51 -13.18 -7.02 11.00
N TRP A 52 -12.21 -6.57 10.21
CA TRP A 52 -11.55 -5.28 10.34
C TRP A 52 -11.54 -4.52 9.02
N LEU A 53 -11.78 -3.21 9.12
CA LEU A 53 -11.80 -2.28 8.00
C LEU A 53 -10.71 -1.23 8.22
N GLY A 54 -9.91 -1.00 7.18
CA GLY A 54 -8.92 0.06 7.11
C GLY A 54 -9.46 1.28 6.36
N ASP A 55 -8.89 2.45 6.65
CA ASP A 55 -9.19 3.71 5.98
C ASP A 55 -8.00 4.68 6.13
N PHE A 56 -7.32 4.96 5.03
CA PHE A 56 -6.29 6.00 4.96
C PHE A 56 -6.91 7.37 4.66
N ARG A 57 -6.75 8.30 5.61
CA ARG A 57 -7.33 9.64 5.57
C ARG A 57 -6.27 10.70 5.29
N PRO A 58 -6.08 11.15 4.04
CA PRO A 58 -5.14 12.21 3.73
C PRO A 58 -5.61 13.55 4.33
N ARG A 59 -4.75 14.20 5.13
CA ARG A 59 -4.96 15.56 5.66
C ARG A 59 -4.26 16.62 4.83
N MET A 60 -3.18 16.25 4.14
CA MET A 60 -2.38 17.15 3.33
C MET A 60 -1.94 16.45 2.06
N CYS A 61 -2.27 17.04 0.91
CA CYS A 61 -1.88 16.53 -0.40
C CYS A 61 -0.43 16.92 -0.75
N PRO A 62 0.42 15.96 -1.18
CA PRO A 62 1.77 16.22 -1.70
C PRO A 62 1.85 17.38 -2.71
N GLU A 63 1.00 17.35 -3.74
CA GLU A 63 0.96 18.36 -4.81
C GLU A 63 0.64 19.75 -4.27
N ALA A 64 -0.38 19.85 -3.41
CA ALA A 64 -0.83 21.12 -2.85
C ALA A 64 0.24 21.74 -1.95
N LYS A 65 0.88 20.94 -1.09
CA LYS A 65 1.99 21.39 -0.25
C LYS A 65 3.17 21.83 -1.09
N ARG A 66 3.57 21.03 -2.09
CA ARG A 66 4.67 21.37 -3.01
C ARG A 66 4.43 22.72 -3.69
N LYS A 67 3.23 22.92 -4.24
CA LYS A 67 2.82 24.18 -4.88
C LYS A 67 2.93 25.36 -3.92
N ALA A 68 2.44 25.21 -2.69
CA ALA A 68 2.53 26.27 -1.67
C ALA A 68 3.98 26.58 -1.28
N THR A 69 4.83 25.56 -1.12
CA THR A 69 6.24 25.74 -0.75
C THR A 69 7.03 26.45 -1.85
N LEU A 70 6.82 26.05 -3.12
CA LEU A 70 7.42 26.71 -4.28
C LEU A 70 6.98 28.18 -4.40
N ALA A 71 5.71 28.47 -4.14
CA ALA A 71 5.19 29.85 -4.16
C ALA A 71 5.86 30.75 -3.10
N ASN A 72 6.38 30.17 -2.03
CA ASN A 72 7.15 30.87 -1.00
C ASN A 72 8.66 30.93 -1.30
N GLY A 73 9.09 30.55 -2.51
CA GLY A 73 10.49 30.58 -2.93
C GLY A 73 11.36 29.49 -2.31
N ILE A 74 10.77 28.50 -1.64
CA ILE A 74 11.49 27.39 -1.03
C ILE A 74 11.59 26.26 -2.05
N ALA A 75 12.82 25.86 -2.37
CA ALA A 75 13.09 24.72 -3.22
C ALA A 75 12.64 23.41 -2.54
N VAL A 76 11.98 22.53 -3.29
CA VAL A 76 11.46 21.25 -2.81
C VAL A 76 11.78 20.13 -3.81
N PRO A 77 12.09 18.90 -3.36
CA PRO A 77 12.36 17.76 -4.24
C PRO A 77 11.19 17.45 -5.17
N GLU A 78 11.49 17.10 -6.42
CA GLU A 78 10.47 16.77 -7.43
C GLU A 78 9.53 15.66 -6.96
N LEU A 79 8.24 15.84 -7.27
CA LEU A 79 7.22 14.84 -6.99
C LEU A 79 7.03 14.01 -8.27
N PRO A 80 7.20 12.68 -8.23
CA PRO A 80 6.98 11.83 -9.39
C PRO A 80 5.59 12.03 -9.99
N GLY A 81 5.46 12.04 -11.32
CA GLY A 81 4.16 12.26 -11.98
C GLY A 81 3.12 11.16 -11.69
N ASN A 82 3.58 9.96 -11.34
CA ASN A 82 2.81 8.77 -11.01
C ASN A 82 2.62 8.56 -9.48
N TRP A 83 2.93 9.54 -8.63
CA TRP A 83 2.94 9.36 -7.16
C TRP A 83 1.62 8.83 -6.58
N LYS A 84 0.46 9.19 -7.16
CA LYS A 84 -0.86 8.72 -6.72
C LYS A 84 -1.01 7.21 -6.92
N ILE A 85 -0.53 6.73 -8.05
CA ILE A 85 -0.55 5.31 -8.40
C ILE A 85 0.35 4.54 -7.44
N LEU A 86 1.54 5.07 -7.15
CA LEU A 86 2.46 4.50 -6.17
C LEU A 86 1.85 4.43 -4.76
N VAL A 87 1.13 5.47 -4.32
CA VAL A 87 0.41 5.45 -3.04
C VAL A 87 -0.72 4.42 -3.07
N GLY A 88 -1.49 4.32 -4.16
CA GLY A 88 -2.58 3.35 -4.29
C GLY A 88 -2.12 1.88 -4.23
N MET A 89 -0.95 1.56 -4.79
CA MET A 89 -0.37 0.21 -4.69
C MET A 89 0.26 -0.10 -3.33
N ALA A 90 0.50 0.92 -2.51
CA ALA A 90 1.31 0.79 -1.30
C ALA A 90 0.70 -0.15 -0.26
N GLY A 91 -0.63 -0.16 -0.16
CA GLY A 91 -1.34 -1.01 0.81
C GLY A 91 -1.18 -2.49 0.50
N LEU A 92 -1.51 -2.89 -0.74
CA LEU A 92 -1.37 -4.27 -1.19
C LEU A 92 0.08 -4.77 -1.12
N LEU A 93 1.06 -3.93 -1.45
CA LEU A 93 2.46 -4.34 -1.36
C LEU A 93 2.93 -4.46 0.09
N ALA A 94 2.44 -3.62 1.01
CA ALA A 94 2.74 -3.77 2.42
C ALA A 94 2.21 -5.11 2.98
N GLU A 95 1.04 -5.57 2.52
CA GLU A 95 0.54 -6.91 2.82
C GLU A 95 1.42 -8.01 2.21
N GLU A 96 1.87 -7.84 0.97
CA GLU A 96 2.74 -8.81 0.30
C GLU A 96 4.08 -8.99 1.05
N ILE A 97 4.67 -7.87 1.48
CA ILE A 97 5.91 -7.88 2.28
C ILE A 97 5.66 -8.51 3.66
N LEU A 98 4.48 -8.32 4.25
CA LEU A 98 4.10 -8.96 5.51
C LEU A 98 3.95 -10.48 5.36
N ASN A 99 3.34 -10.94 4.26
CA ASN A 99 3.19 -12.37 3.96
C ASN A 99 4.56 -13.04 3.85
N GLY A 100 5.56 -12.33 3.30
CA GLY A 100 6.96 -12.75 3.32
C GLY A 100 7.23 -14.00 2.48
N GLU A 101 6.37 -14.28 1.49
CA GLU A 101 6.49 -15.45 0.61
C GLU A 101 7.69 -15.33 -0.34
N THR A 102 8.08 -14.11 -0.68
CA THR A 102 9.21 -13.80 -1.57
C THR A 102 9.86 -12.46 -1.21
N ASP A 103 11.14 -12.30 -1.53
CA ASP A 103 11.87 -11.02 -1.55
C ASP A 103 12.26 -10.60 -2.98
N ASP A 104 11.86 -11.40 -3.99
CA ASP A 104 12.08 -11.12 -5.41
C ASP A 104 11.08 -10.09 -5.92
N VAL A 105 11.60 -9.00 -6.49
CA VAL A 105 10.82 -7.84 -6.96
C VAL A 105 9.84 -8.25 -8.06
N SER A 106 10.27 -9.11 -8.99
CA SER A 106 9.44 -9.54 -10.11
C SER A 106 8.30 -10.43 -9.62
N ALA A 107 8.58 -11.35 -8.69
CA ALA A 107 7.56 -12.19 -8.08
C ALA A 107 6.54 -11.38 -7.26
N MET A 108 6.99 -10.35 -6.52
CA MET A 108 6.06 -9.42 -5.86
C MET A 108 5.20 -8.67 -6.87
N ALA A 109 5.77 -8.23 -7.99
CA ALA A 109 5.02 -7.56 -9.04
C ALA A 109 3.98 -8.48 -9.69
N ASP A 110 4.33 -9.75 -9.94
CA ASP A 110 3.40 -10.77 -10.43
C ASP A 110 2.25 -10.99 -9.43
N ASN A 111 2.57 -11.16 -8.14
CA ASN A 111 1.56 -11.36 -7.09
C ASN A 111 0.61 -10.16 -7.00
N MET A 112 1.15 -8.94 -7.01
CA MET A 112 0.38 -7.71 -7.03
C MET A 112 -0.54 -7.63 -8.26
N PHE A 113 -0.02 -7.95 -9.45
CA PHE A 113 -0.79 -7.97 -10.68
C PHE A 113 -1.99 -8.94 -10.57
N PHE A 114 -1.76 -10.16 -10.08
CA PHE A 114 -2.83 -11.14 -9.93
C PHE A 114 -3.87 -10.70 -8.90
N ARG A 115 -3.45 -10.21 -7.73
CA ARG A 115 -4.37 -9.77 -6.67
C ARG A 115 -5.28 -8.63 -7.14
N ILE A 116 -4.73 -7.65 -7.85
CA ILE A 116 -5.52 -6.57 -8.45
C ILE A 116 -6.48 -7.15 -9.50
N SER A 117 -5.98 -8.02 -10.39
CA SER A 117 -6.79 -8.65 -11.45
C SER A 117 -7.95 -9.51 -10.92
N PHE A 118 -7.79 -10.10 -9.74
CA PHE A 118 -8.84 -10.89 -9.06
C PHE A 118 -9.73 -10.05 -8.13
N GLY A 119 -9.60 -8.72 -8.14
CA GLY A 119 -10.47 -7.81 -7.40
C GLY A 119 -10.15 -7.69 -5.90
N GLU A 120 -8.92 -7.98 -5.49
CA GLU A 120 -8.50 -7.81 -4.09
C GLU A 120 -8.12 -6.36 -3.72
N ALA A 121 -7.97 -5.48 -4.71
CA ALA A 121 -7.73 -4.06 -4.50
C ALA A 121 -9.02 -3.35 -4.06
N SER A 122 -8.93 -2.39 -3.14
CA SER A 122 -10.11 -1.59 -2.77
C SER A 122 -10.48 -0.59 -3.86
N ASP A 123 -11.75 -0.18 -3.91
CA ASP A 123 -12.22 0.87 -4.85
C ASP A 123 -11.39 2.16 -4.72
N SER A 124 -10.97 2.51 -3.50
CA SER A 124 -10.10 3.66 -3.26
C SER A 124 -8.70 3.48 -3.83
N ASP A 125 -8.14 2.27 -3.79
CA ASP A 125 -6.83 1.97 -4.37
C ASP A 125 -6.91 2.02 -5.89
N LEU A 126 -7.93 1.39 -6.47
CA LEU A 126 -8.19 1.41 -7.92
C LEU A 126 -8.36 2.83 -8.43
N ALA A 127 -9.12 3.67 -7.71
CA ALA A 127 -9.27 5.08 -8.05
C ALA A 127 -7.94 5.86 -8.00
N GLN A 128 -7.04 5.52 -7.07
CA GLN A 128 -5.71 6.14 -6.97
C GLN A 128 -4.73 5.63 -8.04
N ILE A 129 -4.83 4.36 -8.43
CA ILE A 129 -4.07 3.72 -9.51
C ILE A 129 -4.56 4.22 -10.87
N GLY A 130 -5.77 4.79 -10.94
CA GLY A 130 -6.37 5.30 -12.17
C GLY A 130 -6.89 4.19 -13.08
N VAL A 131 -7.07 2.98 -12.55
CA VAL A 131 -7.68 1.85 -13.24
C VAL A 131 -9.18 1.95 -13.05
N THR A 132 -9.89 2.15 -14.16
CA THR A 132 -11.35 2.23 -14.20
C THR A 132 -11.98 0.94 -14.72
N ASP A 133 -11.18 0.12 -15.41
CA ASP A 133 -11.57 -1.18 -15.93
C ASP A 133 -10.39 -2.18 -15.86
N ILE A 134 -10.41 -3.03 -14.82
CA ILE A 134 -9.39 -4.08 -14.60
C ILE A 134 -9.45 -5.13 -15.73
N ASP A 135 -10.65 -5.41 -16.26
CA ASP A 135 -10.87 -6.42 -17.31
C ASP A 135 -10.33 -5.99 -18.67
N ASN A 136 -10.02 -4.70 -18.83
CA ASN A 136 -9.50 -4.11 -20.08
C ASN A 136 -7.98 -3.89 -20.07
N CYS A 137 -7.25 -4.56 -19.17
CA CYS A 137 -5.78 -4.51 -19.08
C CYS A 137 -5.23 -3.08 -18.86
N GLU A 138 -5.94 -2.20 -18.14
CA GLU A 138 -5.45 -0.84 -17.81
C GLU A 138 -4.27 -0.85 -16.80
N LEU A 139 -3.98 -2.02 -16.20
CA LEU A 139 -2.89 -2.22 -15.26
C LEU A 139 -1.58 -2.59 -16.00
N SER A 140 -0.61 -1.67 -16.04
CA SER A 140 0.71 -1.92 -16.64
C SER A 140 1.69 -2.58 -15.66
N TYR A 141 2.34 -3.66 -16.09
CA TYR A 141 3.37 -4.36 -15.32
C TYR A 141 4.54 -3.45 -14.90
N GLU A 142 4.96 -2.55 -15.79
CA GLU A 142 6.06 -1.61 -15.54
C GLU A 142 5.78 -0.68 -14.34
N VAL A 143 4.51 -0.29 -14.18
CA VAL A 143 4.07 0.59 -13.08
C VAL A 143 4.09 -0.17 -11.74
N ILE A 144 3.77 -1.46 -11.77
CA ILE A 144 3.81 -2.32 -10.58
C ILE A 144 5.26 -2.56 -10.15
N GLU A 145 6.15 -2.88 -11.10
CA GLU A 145 7.57 -3.10 -10.80
C GLU A 145 8.22 -1.85 -10.19
N GLU A 146 7.93 -0.66 -10.73
CA GLU A 146 8.40 0.62 -10.18
C GLU A 146 7.92 0.82 -8.73
N ALA A 147 6.66 0.47 -8.44
CA ALA A 147 6.11 0.54 -7.10
C ALA A 147 6.85 -0.37 -6.12
N VAL A 148 7.09 -1.62 -6.52
CA VAL A 148 7.83 -2.58 -5.71
C VAL A 148 9.24 -2.07 -5.40
N GLN A 149 9.96 -1.58 -6.40
CA GLN A 149 11.32 -1.06 -6.22
C GLN A 149 11.38 0.16 -5.29
N LEU A 150 10.37 1.03 -5.32
CA LEU A 150 10.30 2.18 -4.41
C LEU A 150 9.92 1.78 -2.99
N LEU A 151 9.08 0.78 -2.80
CA LEU A 151 8.55 0.41 -1.50
C LEU A 151 9.41 -0.60 -0.74
N LEU A 152 9.98 -1.58 -1.43
CA LEU A 152 10.72 -2.68 -0.81
C LEU A 152 11.86 -2.21 0.12
N PRO A 153 12.70 -1.22 -0.24
CA PRO A 153 13.75 -0.71 0.66
C PRO A 153 13.19 0.05 1.88
N ARG A 154 11.93 0.49 1.83
CA ARG A 154 11.30 1.38 2.81
C ARG A 154 10.43 0.62 3.82
N VAL A 155 9.81 -0.48 3.39
CA VAL A 155 9.08 -1.41 4.27
C VAL A 155 10.04 -2.45 4.89
N GLY A 156 11.12 -2.81 4.20
CA GLY A 156 12.05 -3.88 4.57
C GLY A 156 13.17 -3.53 5.58
N ALA A 157 13.15 -2.38 6.23
CA ALA A 157 14.12 -2.05 7.28
C ALA A 157 13.87 -2.92 8.53
N ARG A 158 14.34 -4.18 8.49
CA ARG A 158 14.40 -5.04 9.67
C ARG A 158 15.24 -4.32 10.74
N PRO A 159 14.74 -4.13 11.98
CA PRO A 159 15.58 -3.68 13.07
C PRO A 159 16.54 -4.82 13.43
N GLY A 160 17.78 -4.74 12.95
CA GLY A 160 18.84 -5.67 13.31
C GLY A 160 19.33 -6.57 12.17
N GLY A 161 20.05 -5.98 11.22
CA GLY A 161 20.82 -6.71 10.22
C GLY A 161 22.20 -6.08 10.08
N GLY A 162 23.03 -6.24 11.10
CA GLY A 162 24.43 -5.80 11.04
C GLY A 162 25.13 -6.48 9.87
N ARG A 163 25.78 -5.69 9.00
CA ARG A 163 26.74 -6.20 8.04
C ARG A 163 27.83 -6.95 8.81
N VAL A 164 27.88 -8.27 8.65
CA VAL A 164 29.13 -9.00 8.90
C VAL A 164 29.90 -8.92 7.59
N SER A 165 30.85 -7.98 7.56
CA SER A 165 31.93 -7.96 6.58
C SER A 165 32.83 -9.18 6.80
N ASN A 166 33.07 -9.93 5.73
CA ASN A 166 34.31 -10.66 5.51
C ASN A 166 35.03 -10.01 4.32
#